data_AF-A0A9P8N5U0-F1
#
_entry.id   AF-A0A9P8N5U0-F1
#
_cell.length_a   1.000
_cell.length_b   1.000
_cell.length_c   1.000
_cell.angle_alpha   90.00
_cell.angle_beta   90.00
_cell.angle_gamma   90.00
#
_symmetry.space_group_name_H-M   'P 1'
#
loop_
_entity.id
_entity.type
_entity.pdbx_description
1 polymer ?
#
loop_
_entity_poly.entity_id
_entity_poly.type
_entity_poly.pdbx_seq_one_letter_code
_entity_poly.pdbx_strand_id
1 'polypeptide(L)'
;MDLKTGKTRTISRIASADPKYPFNAIGFNPKDNYLYGTKHKHLLRLFGDGRTEEVLQLPIQPNMGDFDEHGKYWCSNGGKVWASVDLDPQSRTYKKVESGKATFPGPKADRAFPSDWAYTPVASGHLYGVGVLHDKGRSYPALVRWSTTSKAWSVIYKAKNFKDARSFGAVMSTRNGIIYGLETTSGNIVRFDLYDHTKSTEMRGGPVSRNKPSHTYGTRCLLQPDSR
;
A
#
# COMPACT_ATOMS: atom_id res chain seq x y z
N MET A 1 13.09 -7.77 2.12
CA MET A 1 12.83 -9.22 2.06
C MET A 1 12.91 -9.62 0.60
N ASP A 2 13.58 -10.72 0.31
CA ASP A 2 13.47 -11.37 -0.99
C ASP A 2 12.13 -12.11 -1.03
N LEU A 3 11.24 -11.72 -1.95
CA LEU A 3 9.91 -12.32 -2.07
C LEU A 3 9.92 -13.74 -2.65
N LYS A 4 11.02 -14.16 -3.29
CA LYS A 4 11.22 -15.51 -3.84
C LYS A 4 11.77 -16.45 -2.78
N THR A 5 12.81 -16.02 -2.06
CA THR A 5 13.53 -16.89 -1.11
C THR A 5 13.09 -16.71 0.34
N GLY A 6 12.34 -15.65 0.64
CA GLY A 6 12.00 -15.27 2.02
C GLY A 6 13.17 -14.69 2.82
N LYS A 7 14.38 -14.63 2.23
CA LYS A 7 15.58 -14.13 2.92
C LYS A 7 15.42 -12.67 3.31
N THR A 8 15.75 -12.35 4.56
CA THR A 8 15.70 -10.97 5.07
C THR A 8 17.11 -10.48 5.38
N ARG A 9 17.33 -9.18 5.17
CA ARG A 9 18.51 -8.44 5.62
C ARG A 9 18.02 -7.15 6.24
N THR A 10 18.35 -6.90 7.49
CA THR A 10 18.10 -5.61 8.12
C THR A 10 19.17 -4.63 7.64
N ILE A 11 18.74 -3.49 7.08
CA ILE A 11 19.64 -2.41 6.67
C ILE A 11 19.87 -1.46 7.84
N SER A 12 18.78 -1.03 8.48
CA SER A 12 18.80 -0.19 9.68
C SER A 12 17.59 -0.50 10.55
N ARG A 13 17.63 -0.07 11.82
CA ARG A 13 16.47 -0.09 12.72
C ARG A 13 16.14 1.35 13.08
N ILE A 14 14.90 1.76 12.81
CA ILE A 14 14.40 3.05 13.24
C ILE A 14 13.78 2.85 14.63
N ALA A 15 14.39 3.44 15.65
CA ALA A 15 13.80 3.46 16.98
C ALA A 15 12.56 4.37 16.94
N SER A 16 11.36 3.80 17.02
CA SER A 16 10.21 4.63 17.36
C SER A 16 10.29 4.93 18.85
N ALA A 17 10.70 6.14 19.22
CA ALA A 17 10.71 6.59 20.61
C ALA A 17 9.31 6.61 21.26
N ASP A 18 8.24 6.51 20.45
CA ASP A 18 6.86 6.42 20.94
C ASP A 18 6.16 5.20 20.34
N PRO A 19 5.91 4.13 21.13
CA PRO A 19 5.19 2.96 20.67
C PRO A 19 3.71 3.22 20.39
N LYS A 20 3.13 4.34 20.86
CA LYS A 20 1.73 4.71 20.62
C LYS A 20 1.45 5.02 19.14
N TYR A 21 2.46 5.49 18.41
CA TYR A 21 2.34 5.84 17.00
C TYR A 21 3.41 5.12 16.18
N PRO A 22 3.12 3.90 15.69
CA PRO A 22 4.03 3.20 14.79
C PRO A 22 4.14 3.95 13.46
N PHE A 23 5.24 3.69 12.74
CA PHE A 23 5.35 4.11 11.35
C PHE A 23 4.31 3.41 10.50
N ASN A 24 3.74 4.16 9.56
CA ASN A 24 2.67 3.69 8.68
C ASN A 24 2.79 4.37 7.32
N ALA A 25 1.94 3.97 6.37
CA ALA A 25 1.80 4.61 5.06
C ALA A 25 3.16 4.81 4.36
N ILE A 26 3.96 3.74 4.27
CA ILE A 26 5.35 3.84 3.83
C ILE A 26 5.41 3.72 2.30
N GLY A 27 6.08 4.66 1.63
CA GLY A 27 6.28 4.66 0.18
C GLY A 27 7.72 4.99 -0.21
N PHE A 28 8.17 4.53 -1.38
CA PHE A 28 9.47 4.90 -1.96
C PHE A 28 9.31 5.97 -3.03
N ASN A 29 9.95 7.12 -2.86
CA ASN A 29 9.89 8.20 -3.84
C ASN A 29 10.91 7.97 -4.97
N PRO A 30 10.46 7.74 -6.22
CA PRO A 30 11.38 7.54 -7.34
C PRO A 30 12.15 8.80 -7.75
N LYS A 31 11.76 9.99 -7.27
CA LYS A 31 12.41 11.27 -7.64
C LYS A 31 13.64 11.60 -6.82
N ASP A 32 13.71 11.14 -5.57
CA ASP A 32 14.81 11.46 -4.65
C ASP A 32 15.44 10.24 -3.99
N ASN A 33 14.93 9.03 -4.27
CA ASN A 33 15.40 7.75 -3.75
C ASN A 33 15.29 7.60 -2.21
N TYR A 34 14.42 8.36 -1.56
CA TYR A 34 14.12 8.19 -0.15
C TYR A 34 12.84 7.38 0.09
N LEU A 35 12.80 6.73 1.24
CA LEU A 35 11.55 6.26 1.81
C LEU A 35 10.86 7.42 2.52
N TYR A 36 9.54 7.46 2.43
CA TYR A 36 8.71 8.33 3.25
C TYR A 36 7.71 7.46 4.00
N GLY A 37 7.27 7.94 5.15
CA GLY A 37 6.26 7.27 5.96
C GLY A 37 5.71 8.22 7.00
N THR A 38 4.62 7.83 7.65
CA THR A 38 3.97 8.69 8.64
C THR A 38 4.13 8.16 10.05
N LYS A 39 4.25 9.10 10.98
CA LYS A 39 4.02 8.86 12.40
C LYS A 39 2.87 9.77 12.83
N HIS A 40 1.72 9.17 13.16
CA HIS A 40 0.47 9.92 13.34
C HIS A 40 0.14 10.77 12.09
N LYS A 41 0.19 12.11 12.18
CA LYS A 41 -0.02 13.03 11.05
C LYS A 41 1.28 13.56 10.45
N HIS A 42 2.43 13.24 11.02
CA HIS A 42 3.72 13.77 10.57
C HIS A 42 4.25 12.91 9.44
N LEU A 43 4.46 13.52 8.27
CA LEU A 43 5.14 12.89 7.15
C LEU A 43 6.64 13.03 7.34
N LEU A 44 7.32 11.90 7.38
CA LEU A 44 8.74 11.80 7.65
C LEU A 44 9.45 11.27 6.40
N ARG A 45 10.62 11.82 6.10
CA ARG A 45 11.61 11.24 5.20
C ARG A 45 12.50 10.30 6.01
N LEU A 46 12.73 9.10 5.50
CA LEU A 46 13.52 8.04 6.13
C LEU A 46 14.82 7.84 5.34
N PHE A 47 15.95 8.05 6.00
CA PHE A 47 17.28 7.88 5.41
C PHE A 47 17.74 6.42 5.52
N GLY A 48 18.65 6.01 4.64
CA GLY A 48 19.18 4.63 4.62
C GLY A 48 19.89 4.22 5.91
N ASP A 49 20.43 5.18 6.66
CA ASP A 49 21.07 4.98 7.97
C ASP A 49 20.06 4.90 9.14
N GLY A 50 18.76 5.05 8.88
CA GLY A 50 17.71 5.00 9.87
C GLY A 50 17.38 6.33 10.54
N ARG A 51 18.05 7.44 10.16
CA ARG A 51 17.62 8.78 10.57
C ARG A 51 16.29 9.13 9.91
N THR A 52 15.58 10.07 10.53
CA THR A 52 14.31 10.60 10.02
C THR A 52 14.30 12.12 10.05
N GLU A 53 13.66 12.73 9.06
CA GLU A 53 13.43 14.18 8.96
C GLU A 53 11.93 14.42 8.81
N GLU A 54 11.35 15.31 9.62
CA GLU A 54 9.96 15.74 9.42
C GLU A 54 9.86 16.67 8.21
N VAL A 55 8.97 16.31 7.28
CA VAL A 55 8.80 17.00 6.01
C VAL A 55 7.69 18.05 6.12
N LEU A 56 6.54 17.61 6.68
CA LEU A 56 5.34 18.41 6.95
C LEU A 56 4.33 17.62 7.80
N GLN A 57 3.28 18.30 8.25
CA GLN A 57 2.11 17.69 8.88
C GLN A 57 0.95 17.54 7.89
N LEU A 58 0.34 16.36 7.83
CA LEU A 58 -0.79 16.02 6.97
C LEU A 58 -2.13 16.41 7.61
N PRO A 59 -3.16 16.68 6.80
CA PRO A 59 -4.52 16.95 7.29
C PRO A 59 -5.22 15.71 7.86
N ILE A 60 -4.68 14.52 7.57
CA ILE A 60 -5.21 13.22 8.00
C ILE A 60 -4.14 12.42 8.75
N GLN A 61 -4.57 11.43 9.52
CA GLN A 61 -3.71 10.36 10.04
C GLN A 61 -3.83 9.16 9.09
N PRO A 62 -2.92 8.98 8.12
CA PRO A 62 -3.05 7.89 7.16
C PRO A 62 -2.50 6.57 7.71
N ASN A 63 -3.06 5.47 7.21
CA ASN A 63 -2.57 4.11 7.42
C ASN A 63 -2.17 3.40 6.12
N MET A 64 -2.18 4.12 5.00
CA MET A 64 -1.89 3.63 3.66
C MET A 64 -1.16 4.75 2.92
N GLY A 65 -0.10 4.44 2.18
CA GLY A 65 0.71 5.45 1.52
C GLY A 65 1.60 4.87 0.44
N ASP A 66 1.67 5.51 -0.74
CA ASP A 66 2.65 5.18 -1.77
C ASP A 66 2.87 6.36 -2.73
N PHE A 67 3.89 6.28 -3.58
CA PHE A 67 4.22 7.30 -4.59
C PHE A 67 3.74 6.90 -5.97
N ASP A 68 3.28 7.88 -6.74
CA ASP A 68 3.21 7.73 -8.20
C ASP A 68 4.56 8.00 -8.87
N GLU A 69 4.63 7.78 -10.19
CA GLU A 69 5.84 7.96 -11.00
C GLU A 69 6.33 9.42 -11.06
N HIS A 70 5.46 10.35 -10.70
CA HIS A 70 5.75 11.79 -10.70
C HIS A 70 6.25 12.29 -9.36
N GLY A 71 6.45 11.42 -8.36
CA GLY A 71 6.90 11.84 -7.03
C GLY A 71 5.81 12.47 -6.18
N LYS A 72 4.53 12.31 -6.57
CA LYS A 72 3.41 12.67 -5.71
C LYS A 72 3.11 11.52 -4.78
N TYR A 73 3.24 11.79 -3.49
CA TYR A 73 2.88 10.88 -2.42
C TYR A 73 1.36 10.91 -2.22
N TRP A 74 0.72 9.75 -2.27
CA TRP A 74 -0.70 9.56 -2.01
C TRP A 74 -0.87 8.78 -0.73
N CYS A 75 -1.73 9.24 0.17
CA CYS A 75 -2.02 8.54 1.41
C CYS A 75 -3.51 8.53 1.75
N SER A 76 -3.93 7.57 2.57
CA SER A 76 -5.33 7.43 2.98
C SER A 76 -5.48 6.92 4.40
N ASN A 77 -6.59 7.30 5.03
CA ASN A 77 -7.11 6.68 6.24
C ASN A 77 -8.27 5.73 5.88
N GLY A 78 -7.98 4.44 5.91
CA GLY A 78 -8.91 3.33 5.69
C GLY A 78 -9.54 3.31 4.30
N GLY A 79 -8.86 3.89 3.31
CA GLY A 79 -9.40 4.09 1.96
C GLY A 79 -10.56 5.09 1.88
N LYS A 80 -10.90 5.80 2.97
CA LYS A 80 -12.11 6.67 3.02
C LYS A 80 -11.78 8.15 2.83
N VAL A 81 -10.71 8.61 3.43
CA VAL A 81 -10.21 9.99 3.31
C VAL A 81 -8.82 9.90 2.72
N TRP A 82 -8.50 10.77 1.77
CA TRP A 82 -7.21 10.79 1.09
C TRP A 82 -6.53 12.15 1.26
N ALA A 83 -5.21 12.13 1.22
CA ALA A 83 -4.39 13.32 1.00
C ALA A 83 -3.27 13.00 0.01
N SER A 84 -2.76 14.02 -0.66
CA SER A 84 -1.57 13.92 -1.49
C SER A 84 -0.59 15.03 -1.19
N VAL A 85 0.69 14.76 -1.43
CA VAL A 85 1.78 15.72 -1.29
C VAL A 85 2.65 15.64 -2.53
N ASP A 86 2.90 16.76 -3.17
CA ASP A 86 3.91 16.86 -4.22
C ASP A 86 5.31 16.84 -3.59
N LEU A 87 6.06 15.77 -3.84
CA LEU A 87 7.42 15.57 -3.31
C LEU A 87 8.44 15.37 -4.43
N ASP A 88 8.15 15.85 -5.64
CA ASP A 88 9.16 16.01 -6.66
C ASP A 88 10.02 17.25 -6.34
N PRO A 89 11.33 17.10 -6.02
CA PRO A 89 12.19 18.24 -5.68
C PRO A 89 12.31 19.28 -6.81
N GLN A 90 11.97 18.92 -8.04
CA GLN A 90 12.01 19.80 -9.20
C GLN A 90 10.64 20.47 -9.48
N SER A 91 9.59 20.10 -8.74
CA SER A 91 8.25 20.65 -8.96
C SER A 91 8.12 22.07 -8.41
N ARG A 92 7.44 22.93 -9.19
CA ARG A 92 7.05 24.29 -8.75
C ARG A 92 6.05 24.29 -7.60
N THR A 93 5.37 23.17 -7.37
CA THR A 93 4.40 23.00 -6.27
C THR A 93 4.93 22.08 -5.18
N TYR A 94 6.25 21.95 -5.03
CA TYR A 94 6.87 21.13 -4.00
C TYR A 94 6.25 21.40 -2.61
N LYS A 95 5.93 20.31 -1.90
CA LYS A 95 5.19 20.25 -0.63
C LYS A 95 3.73 20.74 -0.66
N LYS A 96 3.15 21.01 -1.84
CA LYS A 96 1.71 21.30 -1.95
C LYS A 96 0.90 20.09 -1.49
N VAL A 97 -0.07 20.34 -0.61
CA VAL A 97 -0.96 19.32 -0.05
C VAL A 97 -2.36 19.47 -0.64
N GLU A 98 -2.96 18.35 -1.02
CA GLU A 98 -4.37 18.25 -1.40
C GLU A 98 -5.05 17.17 -0.56
N SER A 99 -6.36 17.27 -0.33
CA SER A 99 -7.09 16.24 0.42
C SER A 99 -8.57 16.20 0.07
N GLY A 100 -9.21 15.09 0.43
CA GLY A 100 -10.64 14.92 0.21
C GLY A 100 -11.16 13.58 0.70
N LYS A 101 -12.42 13.28 0.36
CA LYS A 101 -13.05 11.99 0.63
C LYS A 101 -13.00 11.14 -0.64
N ALA A 102 -12.71 9.86 -0.47
CA ALA A 102 -12.81 8.89 -1.54
C ALA A 102 -14.26 8.46 -1.73
N THR A 103 -14.64 8.18 -2.98
CA THR A 103 -15.96 7.64 -3.30
C THR A 103 -15.85 6.16 -3.63
N PHE A 104 -16.93 5.41 -3.38
CA PHE A 104 -17.06 4.03 -3.83
C PHE A 104 -18.41 3.92 -4.54
N PRO A 105 -18.43 3.95 -5.89
CA PRO A 105 -19.65 3.82 -6.66
C PRO A 105 -20.34 2.49 -6.39
N GLY A 106 -21.67 2.50 -6.35
CA GLY A 106 -22.48 1.29 -6.18
C GLY A 106 -22.77 0.88 -4.73
N PRO A 107 -23.45 -0.27 -4.57
CA PRO A 107 -23.95 -0.77 -3.29
C PRO A 107 -22.83 -1.02 -2.27
N LYS A 108 -23.16 -0.93 -0.97
CA LYS A 108 -22.20 -1.21 0.11
C LYS A 108 -21.67 -2.65 0.09
N ALA A 109 -22.50 -3.61 -0.34
CA ALA A 109 -22.15 -5.03 -0.40
C ALA A 109 -21.01 -5.34 -1.38
N ASP A 110 -20.81 -4.48 -2.38
CA ASP A 110 -19.78 -4.64 -3.41
C ASP A 110 -18.48 -3.88 -3.07
N ARG A 111 -18.40 -3.30 -1.87
CA ARG A 111 -17.24 -2.51 -1.45
C ARG A 111 -16.22 -3.39 -0.76
N ALA A 112 -14.99 -3.36 -1.25
CA ALA A 112 -13.83 -3.96 -0.60
C ALA A 112 -12.80 -2.86 -0.31
N PHE A 113 -12.78 -2.36 0.93
CA PHE A 113 -11.77 -1.38 1.34
C PHE A 113 -10.48 -2.12 1.70
N PRO A 114 -9.35 -1.77 1.06
CA PRO A 114 -8.06 -2.36 1.41
C PRO A 114 -7.49 -1.68 2.67
N SER A 115 -6.53 -2.35 3.31
CA SER A 115 -5.79 -1.78 4.47
C SER A 115 -4.42 -1.22 4.08
N ASP A 116 -3.98 -1.43 2.83
CA ASP A 116 -2.80 -0.85 2.20
C ASP A 116 -2.94 -0.82 0.67
N TRP A 117 -2.09 -0.07 -0.02
CA TRP A 117 -2.08 0.01 -1.49
C TRP A 117 -0.67 0.12 -2.07
N ALA A 118 -0.55 -0.09 -3.37
CA ALA A 118 0.68 0.16 -4.12
C ALA A 118 0.37 0.78 -5.48
N TYR A 119 1.26 1.65 -5.93
CA TYR A 119 1.24 2.22 -7.27
C TYR A 119 1.99 1.33 -8.25
N THR A 120 1.57 1.26 -9.52
CA THR A 120 2.34 0.59 -10.58
C THR A 120 2.34 1.40 -11.87
N PRO A 121 3.50 1.54 -12.55
CA PRO A 121 3.59 2.33 -13.78
C PRO A 121 2.90 1.67 -14.98
N VAL A 122 2.53 0.38 -14.92
CA VAL A 122 1.82 -0.26 -16.05
C VAL A 122 0.39 0.25 -16.22
N ALA A 123 -0.16 0.86 -15.17
CA ALA A 123 -1.52 1.33 -15.11
C ALA A 123 -1.57 2.67 -14.38
N SER A 124 -0.92 3.67 -14.98
CA SER A 124 -0.83 5.01 -14.41
C SER A 124 -2.17 5.60 -14.03
N GLY A 125 -2.14 6.49 -13.03
CA GLY A 125 -3.34 7.13 -12.48
C GLY A 125 -4.14 6.26 -11.51
N HIS A 126 -3.59 5.12 -11.07
CA HIS A 126 -4.26 4.22 -10.14
C HIS A 126 -3.35 3.70 -9.04
N LEU A 127 -3.91 3.57 -7.84
CA LEU A 127 -3.34 2.83 -6.71
C LEU A 127 -4.13 1.55 -6.52
N TYR A 128 -3.44 0.42 -6.32
CA TYR A 128 -4.03 -0.90 -6.23
C TYR A 128 -3.95 -1.43 -4.81
N GLY A 129 -5.03 -2.00 -4.31
CA GLY A 129 -5.08 -2.64 -3.00
C GLY A 129 -5.67 -4.03 -3.08
N VAL A 130 -5.58 -4.76 -1.97
CA VAL A 130 -6.30 -6.02 -1.78
C VAL A 130 -7.29 -5.84 -0.62
N GLY A 131 -8.57 -5.81 -0.97
CA GLY A 131 -9.66 -5.78 0.00
C GLY A 131 -10.26 -7.16 0.22
N VAL A 132 -11.31 -7.22 1.06
CA VAL A 132 -12.05 -8.45 1.34
C VAL A 132 -13.51 -8.25 0.96
N LEU A 133 -14.05 -9.18 0.16
CA LEU A 133 -15.48 -9.26 -0.14
C LEU A 133 -16.12 -10.43 0.61
N HIS A 134 -17.33 -10.21 1.11
CA HIS A 134 -18.11 -11.22 1.81
C HIS A 134 -19.27 -11.69 0.93
N ASP A 135 -19.43 -13.01 0.79
CA ASP A 135 -20.45 -13.62 -0.06
C ASP A 135 -20.85 -14.98 0.53
N LYS A 136 -22.14 -15.12 0.88
CA LYS A 136 -22.76 -16.33 1.49
C LYS A 136 -21.95 -16.91 2.66
N GLY A 137 -21.58 -16.07 3.62
CA GLY A 137 -20.84 -16.47 4.82
C GLY A 137 -19.36 -16.78 4.59
N ARG A 138 -18.82 -16.54 3.39
CA ARG A 138 -17.40 -16.70 3.06
C ARG A 138 -16.75 -15.35 2.77
N SER A 139 -15.43 -15.27 2.96
CA SER A 139 -14.63 -14.10 2.59
C SER A 139 -13.63 -14.43 1.48
N TYR A 140 -13.49 -13.50 0.53
CA TYR A 140 -12.66 -13.65 -0.66
C TYR A 140 -11.73 -12.44 -0.78
N PRO A 141 -10.47 -12.64 -1.19
CA PRO A 141 -9.61 -11.52 -1.53
C PRO A 141 -10.12 -10.88 -2.83
N ALA A 142 -10.12 -9.55 -2.85
CA ALA A 142 -10.58 -8.77 -3.98
C ALA A 142 -9.51 -7.76 -4.38
N LEU A 143 -9.11 -7.80 -5.64
CA LEU A 143 -8.27 -6.76 -6.22
C LEU A 143 -9.13 -5.51 -6.43
N VAL A 144 -8.68 -4.40 -5.88
CA VAL A 144 -9.34 -3.10 -5.97
C VAL A 144 -8.37 -2.05 -6.49
N ARG A 145 -8.89 -1.02 -7.16
CA ARG A 145 -8.13 0.18 -7.51
C ARG A 145 -8.81 1.43 -7.03
N TRP A 146 -8.00 2.44 -6.75
CA TRP A 146 -8.41 3.80 -6.52
C TRP A 146 -7.84 4.71 -7.60
N SER A 147 -8.68 5.52 -8.24
CA SER A 147 -8.24 6.47 -9.27
C SER A 147 -7.69 7.74 -8.64
N THR A 148 -6.47 8.13 -9.01
CA THR A 148 -5.87 9.39 -8.60
C THR A 148 -6.51 10.60 -9.26
N THR A 149 -7.33 10.42 -10.30
CA THR A 149 -8.09 11.49 -10.96
C THR A 149 -9.46 11.66 -10.33
N SER A 150 -10.33 10.64 -10.44
CA SER A 150 -11.72 10.71 -9.97
C SER A 150 -11.88 10.52 -8.46
N LYS A 151 -10.80 10.14 -7.76
CA LYS A 151 -10.79 9.84 -6.32
C LYS A 151 -11.77 8.74 -5.92
N ALA A 152 -12.08 7.85 -6.86
CA ALA A 152 -13.07 6.78 -6.70
C ALA A 152 -12.41 5.40 -6.67
N TRP A 153 -12.98 4.52 -5.85
CA TRP A 153 -12.65 3.10 -5.80
C TRP A 153 -13.40 2.29 -6.84
N SER A 154 -12.85 1.14 -7.21
CA SER A 154 -13.54 0.11 -7.98
C SER A 154 -13.01 -1.27 -7.61
N VAL A 155 -13.89 -2.27 -7.51
CA VAL A 155 -13.48 -3.67 -7.51
C VAL A 155 -13.17 -4.09 -8.93
N ILE A 156 -11.98 -4.68 -9.13
CA ILE A 156 -11.54 -5.16 -10.43
C ILE A 156 -11.77 -6.66 -10.55
N TYR A 157 -11.50 -7.40 -9.48
CA TYR A 157 -11.57 -8.85 -9.51
C TYR A 157 -11.82 -9.43 -8.12
N LYS A 158 -12.70 -10.45 -8.02
CA LYS A 158 -12.93 -11.25 -6.82
C LYS A 158 -12.36 -12.65 -7.05
N ALA A 159 -11.30 -13.01 -6.33
CA ALA A 159 -10.66 -14.31 -6.45
C ALA A 159 -11.43 -15.38 -5.66
N LYS A 160 -12.46 -15.96 -6.31
CA LYS A 160 -13.36 -16.97 -5.71
C LYS A 160 -12.68 -18.30 -5.39
N ASN A 161 -11.50 -18.54 -5.95
CA ASN A 161 -10.65 -19.70 -5.72
C ASN A 161 -9.98 -19.68 -4.33
N PHE A 162 -9.84 -18.51 -3.71
CA PHE A 162 -9.31 -18.36 -2.35
C PHE A 162 -10.43 -18.09 -1.37
N LYS A 163 -10.34 -18.64 -0.16
CA LYS A 163 -11.38 -18.52 0.87
C LYS A 163 -10.75 -18.05 2.18
N ASP A 164 -11.61 -17.64 3.10
CA ASP A 164 -11.23 -17.23 4.47
C ASP A 164 -10.25 -16.06 4.48
N ALA A 165 -10.35 -15.18 3.48
CA ALA A 165 -9.55 -13.98 3.39
C ALA A 165 -9.79 -13.05 4.58
N ARG A 166 -8.71 -12.42 5.04
CA ARG A 166 -8.68 -11.41 6.10
C ARG A 166 -7.98 -10.15 5.57
N SER A 167 -7.66 -9.21 6.46
CA SER A 167 -7.03 -7.93 6.09
C SER A 167 -5.61 -8.13 5.55
N PHE A 168 -5.35 -7.52 4.39
CA PHE A 168 -4.04 -7.43 3.76
C PHE A 168 -3.35 -6.14 4.20
N GLY A 169 -2.39 -6.27 5.10
CA GLY A 169 -1.73 -5.13 5.74
C GLY A 169 -0.60 -4.53 4.91
N ALA A 170 -0.02 -5.30 4.00
CA ALA A 170 1.00 -4.83 3.07
C ALA A 170 0.61 -5.16 1.64
N VAL A 171 0.71 -4.17 0.76
CA VAL A 171 0.52 -4.35 -0.69
C VAL A 171 1.76 -3.84 -1.42
N MET A 172 2.26 -4.64 -2.36
CA MET A 172 3.40 -4.25 -3.19
C MET A 172 3.08 -4.50 -4.65
N SER A 173 3.61 -3.65 -5.51
CA SER A 173 3.50 -3.81 -6.95
C SER A 173 4.85 -4.14 -7.58
N THR A 174 4.80 -4.45 -8.87
CA THR A 174 5.96 -4.60 -9.73
C THR A 174 5.77 -3.77 -11.00
N ARG A 175 6.88 -3.47 -11.68
CA ARG A 175 6.86 -2.75 -12.96
C ARG A 175 6.19 -3.52 -14.08
N ASN A 176 5.98 -4.83 -13.96
CA ASN A 176 5.31 -5.68 -14.95
C ASN A 176 3.87 -6.04 -14.54
N GLY A 177 3.23 -5.25 -13.69
CA GLY A 177 1.79 -5.36 -13.44
C GLY A 177 1.38 -6.48 -12.50
N ILE A 178 2.28 -6.91 -11.62
CA ILE A 178 1.95 -7.86 -10.55
C ILE A 178 1.68 -7.11 -9.26
N ILE A 179 0.57 -7.42 -8.61
CA ILE A 179 0.18 -6.94 -7.28
C ILE A 179 0.27 -8.09 -6.29
N TYR A 180 1.07 -7.91 -5.25
CA TYR A 180 1.17 -8.81 -4.10
C TYR A 180 0.41 -8.21 -2.92
N GLY A 181 -0.39 -9.02 -2.24
CA GLY A 181 -1.01 -8.66 -0.97
C GLY A 181 -0.61 -9.65 0.11
N LEU A 182 -0.09 -9.17 1.23
CA LEU A 182 0.29 -9.99 2.38
C LEU A 182 -0.78 -9.88 3.48
N GLU A 183 -1.41 -11.00 3.79
CA GLU A 183 -2.42 -11.12 4.84
C GLU A 183 -1.75 -11.09 6.22
N THR A 184 -2.20 -10.16 7.06
CA THR A 184 -1.50 -9.80 8.32
C THR A 184 -1.42 -10.94 9.32
N THR A 185 -2.43 -11.82 9.34
CA THR A 185 -2.62 -12.86 10.38
C THR A 185 -1.98 -14.18 9.98
N SER A 186 -2.26 -14.70 8.78
CA SER A 186 -1.71 -15.99 8.33
C SER A 186 -0.34 -15.88 7.67
N GLY A 187 0.02 -14.69 7.18
CA GLY A 187 1.18 -14.53 6.32
C GLY A 187 0.96 -15.07 4.90
N ASN A 188 -0.28 -15.42 4.53
CA ASN A 188 -0.62 -15.77 3.16
C ASN A 188 -0.36 -14.58 2.24
N ILE A 189 0.26 -14.86 1.10
CA ILE A 189 0.54 -13.89 0.06
C ILE A 189 -0.36 -14.23 -1.12
N VAL A 190 -1.23 -13.30 -1.48
CA VAL A 190 -1.97 -13.37 -2.75
C VAL A 190 -1.22 -12.60 -3.82
N ARG A 191 -1.27 -13.08 -5.05
CA ARG A 191 -0.64 -12.48 -6.22
C ARG A 191 -1.69 -12.31 -7.31
N PHE A 192 -1.87 -11.09 -7.79
CA PHE A 192 -2.72 -10.75 -8.92
C PHE A 192 -1.88 -10.26 -10.10
N ASP A 193 -2.26 -10.65 -11.30
CA ASP A 193 -1.69 -10.16 -12.55
C ASP A 193 -2.69 -9.18 -13.19
N LEU A 194 -2.27 -7.93 -13.43
CA LEU A 194 -3.13 -6.89 -13.97
C LEU A 194 -3.50 -7.08 -15.45
N TYR A 195 -2.76 -7.93 -16.18
CA TYR A 195 -3.10 -8.29 -17.55
C TYR A 195 -4.07 -9.48 -17.61
N ASP A 196 -4.03 -10.36 -16.60
CA ASP A 196 -4.92 -11.52 -16.49
C ASP A 196 -5.20 -11.87 -15.01
N HIS A 197 -6.22 -11.23 -14.44
CA HIS A 197 -6.56 -11.41 -13.03
C HIS A 197 -6.95 -12.86 -12.68
N THR A 198 -7.32 -13.68 -13.67
CA THR A 198 -7.71 -15.08 -13.45
C THR A 198 -6.52 -15.97 -13.08
N LYS A 199 -5.30 -15.56 -13.45
CA LYS A 199 -4.03 -16.21 -13.07
C LYS A 199 -3.56 -15.84 -11.65
N SER A 200 -4.50 -15.53 -10.77
CA SER A 200 -4.21 -15.23 -9.38
C SER A 200 -3.68 -16.49 -8.66
N THR A 201 -2.69 -16.30 -7.78
CA THR A 201 -2.09 -17.39 -6.99
C THR A 201 -2.05 -17.01 -5.52
N GLU A 202 -2.04 -18.02 -4.65
CA GLU A 202 -1.86 -17.86 -3.20
C GLU A 202 -0.64 -18.69 -2.77
N MET A 203 0.21 -18.08 -1.97
CA MET A 203 1.40 -18.70 -1.40
C MET A 203 1.35 -18.58 0.13
N ARG A 204 1.85 -19.59 0.82
CA ARG A 204 1.98 -19.57 2.29
C ARG A 204 3.42 -19.25 2.69
N GLY A 205 3.61 -18.83 3.93
CA GLY A 205 4.95 -18.63 4.51
C GLY A 205 5.51 -17.22 4.38
N GLY A 206 4.66 -16.22 4.10
CA GLY A 206 5.03 -14.81 4.27
C GLY A 206 5.25 -14.45 5.75
N PRO A 207 5.85 -13.29 6.02
CA PRO A 207 6.11 -12.86 7.39
C PRO A 207 4.80 -12.58 8.13
N VAL A 208 4.72 -13.05 9.37
CA VAL A 208 3.56 -12.87 10.25
C VAL A 208 3.93 -11.92 11.38
N SER A 209 3.05 -10.96 11.66
CA SER A 209 3.20 -10.07 12.81
C SER A 209 2.66 -10.78 14.06
N ARG A 210 3.56 -11.26 14.93
CA ARG A 210 3.19 -11.92 16.19
C ARG A 210 2.83 -10.94 17.33
N ASN A 211 3.13 -9.66 17.15
CA ASN A 211 2.82 -8.61 18.12
C ASN A 211 1.32 -8.28 18.13
N LYS A 212 0.83 -7.75 19.26
CA LYS A 212 -0.54 -7.25 19.40
C LYS A 212 -0.52 -5.73 19.66
N PRO A 213 -1.19 -4.91 18.83
CA PRO A 213 -1.94 -5.30 17.63
C PRO A 213 -1.01 -5.70 16.47
N SER A 214 -1.45 -6.65 15.64
CA SER A 214 -0.66 -7.17 14.53
C SER A 214 -0.69 -6.20 13.35
N HIS A 215 0.48 -5.75 12.93
CA HIS A 215 0.64 -4.86 11.78
C HIS A 215 1.76 -5.40 10.89
N THR A 216 1.53 -5.35 9.58
CA THR A 216 2.53 -5.63 8.56
C THR A 216 2.45 -4.51 7.55
N TYR A 217 3.59 -3.94 7.18
CA TYR A 217 3.71 -2.94 6.13
C TYR A 217 4.83 -3.36 5.19
N GLY A 218 4.76 -2.91 3.95
CA GLY A 218 5.91 -2.96 3.10
C GLY A 218 5.70 -2.17 1.82
N THR A 219 6.78 -1.61 1.34
CA THR A 219 6.84 -0.90 0.08
C THR A 219 8.01 -1.45 -0.74
N ARG A 220 8.00 -1.14 -2.02
CA ARG A 220 9.04 -1.50 -2.98
C ARG A 220 9.21 -0.32 -3.93
N CYS A 221 10.41 -0.18 -4.49
CA CYS A 221 10.60 0.67 -5.66
C CYS A 221 9.72 0.17 -6.81
N LEU A 222 8.74 0.98 -7.21
CA LEU A 222 7.75 0.67 -8.27
C LEU A 222 8.37 0.34 -9.63
N LEU A 223 9.64 0.70 -9.85
CA LEU A 223 10.38 0.44 -11.09
C LEU A 223 11.00 -0.96 -11.15
N GLN A 224 10.95 -1.73 -10.05
CA GLN A 224 11.53 -3.07 -9.99
C GLN A 224 10.58 -4.12 -10.59
N PRO A 225 11.04 -4.96 -11.54
CA PRO A 225 10.22 -6.03 -12.10
C PRO A 225 9.97 -7.17 -11.10
N ASP A 226 9.02 -8.05 -11.42
CA ASP A 226 8.84 -9.33 -10.75
C ASP A 226 10.10 -10.19 -10.93
N SER A 227 10.61 -10.78 -9.86
CA SER A 227 11.91 -11.47 -9.84
C SER A 227 11.80 -12.97 -10.13
N ARG A 228 10.96 -13.37 -11.10
CA ARG A 228 10.77 -14.80 -11.44
C ARG A 228 12.09 -15.44 -11.83
#